data_AF-A0A7R9UDQ2-F1
#
_entry.id   AF-A0A7R9UDQ2-F1
#
_cell.length_a   1.000
_cell.length_b   1.000
_cell.length_c   1.000
_cell.angle_alpha   90.00
_cell.angle_beta   90.00
_cell.angle_gamma   90.00
#
_symmetry.space_group_name_H-M   'P 1'
#
loop_
_entity.id
_entity.type
_entity.pdbx_description
1 polymer ?
#
loop_
_entity_poly.entity_id
_entity_poly.type
_entity_poly.pdbx_seq_one_letter_code
_entity_poly.pdbx_strand_id
1 'polypeptide(L)'
;QAYFQLLPPKGSSDCLGATDFWPDEALNAVAFERIATETRRRKQSVKERHEARSQEFGMDDFSWATWIVSSRVLTVQGDVGERPKKLLIPFIDMCNHDRGS
;
A
#
# COMPACT_ATOMS: atom_id res chain seq x y z
N GLN A 1 -13.49 -8.34 -13.65
CA GLN A 1 -12.86 -9.39 -12.82
C GLN A 1 -13.39 -9.28 -11.40
N ALA A 2 -13.96 -10.35 -10.84
CA ALA A 2 -14.65 -10.32 -9.54
C ALA A 2 -13.71 -9.96 -8.36
N TYR A 3 -12.46 -10.40 -8.40
CA TYR A 3 -11.48 -10.12 -7.34
C TYR A 3 -11.29 -8.62 -7.04
N PHE A 4 -11.13 -7.78 -8.08
CA PHE A 4 -10.92 -6.35 -7.88
C PHE A 4 -12.11 -5.62 -7.26
N GLN A 5 -13.31 -6.20 -7.33
CA GLN A 5 -14.51 -5.66 -6.68
C GLN A 5 -14.51 -5.93 -5.16
N LEU A 6 -13.67 -6.87 -4.69
CA LEU A 6 -13.51 -7.21 -3.27
C LEU A 6 -12.41 -6.39 -2.60
N LEU A 7 -11.59 -5.66 -3.37
CA LEU A 7 -10.55 -4.80 -2.79
C LEU A 7 -11.17 -3.61 -2.05
N PRO A 8 -10.50 -3.10 -0.99
CA PRO A 8 -10.97 -1.93 -0.28
C PRO A 8 -11.15 -0.75 -1.24
N PRO A 9 -12.36 -0.14 -1.28
CA PRO A 9 -12.60 0.97 -2.17
C PRO A 9 -11.74 2.17 -1.74
N LYS A 10 -11.35 2.98 -2.71
CA LYS A 10 -10.61 4.23 -2.47
C LYS A 10 -11.38 5.12 -1.49
N GLY A 11 -10.69 5.62 -0.47
CA GLY A 11 -11.29 6.45 0.58
C GLY A 11 -12.08 5.69 1.65
N SER A 12 -12.07 4.35 1.63
CA SER A 12 -12.62 3.54 2.74
C SER A 12 -11.82 3.72 4.03
N SER A 13 -12.41 3.28 5.15
CA SER A 13 -11.74 3.23 6.45
C SER A 13 -10.42 2.47 6.43
N ASP A 14 -10.31 1.43 5.60
CA ASP A 14 -9.08 0.64 5.45
C ASP A 14 -7.96 1.52 4.86
N CYS A 15 -8.29 2.34 3.86
CA CYS A 15 -7.35 3.29 3.28
C CYS A 15 -6.98 4.37 4.30
N LEU A 16 -7.98 4.97 4.96
CA LEU A 16 -7.77 6.08 5.90
C LEU A 16 -7.01 5.67 7.18
N GLY A 17 -7.03 4.38 7.52
CA GLY A 17 -6.22 3.83 8.61
C GLY A 17 -4.71 3.81 8.30
N ALA A 18 -4.30 3.90 7.04
CA ALA A 18 -2.90 3.93 6.66
C ALA A 18 -2.33 5.36 6.65
N THR A 19 -1.18 5.53 7.30
CA THR A 19 -0.52 6.83 7.45
C THR A 19 -0.20 7.52 6.13
N ASP A 20 -0.08 6.75 5.05
CA ASP A 20 0.24 7.23 3.71
C ASP A 20 -0.86 8.14 3.13
N PHE A 21 -2.09 8.07 3.67
CA PHE A 21 -3.21 8.96 3.32
C PHE A 21 -3.46 10.08 4.33
N TRP A 22 -2.64 10.17 5.38
CA TRP A 22 -2.82 11.22 6.38
C TRP A 22 -2.31 12.57 5.85
N PRO A 23 -2.98 13.68 6.24
CA PRO A 23 -2.45 15.00 6.00
C PRO A 23 -1.16 15.21 6.81
N ASP A 24 -0.28 16.10 6.35
CA ASP A 24 1.03 16.26 6.98
C ASP A 24 0.92 16.84 8.41
N GLU A 25 -0.13 17.60 8.70
CA GLU A 25 -0.48 18.07 10.04
C GLU A 25 -0.74 16.89 11.00
N ALA A 26 -1.41 15.83 10.52
CA ALA A 26 -1.63 14.63 11.33
C ALA A 26 -0.32 13.85 11.55
N LEU A 27 0.59 13.84 10.57
CA LEU A 27 1.92 13.23 10.74
C LEU A 27 2.79 13.98 11.76
N ASN A 28 2.59 15.29 11.93
CA ASN A 28 3.29 16.08 12.96
C ASN A 28 2.83 15.72 14.38
N ALA A 29 1.61 15.20 14.54
CA ALA A 29 1.08 14.74 15.82
C ALA A 29 1.54 13.32 16.20
N VAL A 30 2.23 12.60 15.31
CA VAL A 30 2.74 11.26 15.59
C VAL A 30 3.91 11.37 16.57
N ALA A 31 3.71 10.87 17.79
CA ALA A 31 4.73 10.93 18.86
C ALA A 31 6.04 10.22 18.47
N PHE A 32 5.98 9.20 17.62
CA PHE A 32 7.17 8.48 17.16
C PHE A 32 7.65 8.98 15.80
N GLU A 33 8.65 9.86 15.83
CA GLU A 33 9.18 10.57 14.67
C GLU A 33 9.58 9.65 13.51
N ARG A 34 10.09 8.45 13.81
CA ARG A 34 10.52 7.48 12.78
C ARG A 34 9.37 7.12 11.83
N ILE A 35 8.14 6.98 12.34
CA ILE A 35 6.97 6.66 11.51
C ILE A 35 6.64 7.84 10.60
N ALA A 36 6.61 9.06 11.14
CA ALA A 36 6.34 10.26 10.35
C ALA A 36 7.39 10.43 9.23
N THR A 37 8.68 10.25 9.55
CA THR A 37 9.78 10.33 8.57
C THR A 37 9.68 9.26 7.50
N GLU A 38 9.39 8.00 7.88
CA GLU A 38 9.24 6.92 6.92
C GLU A 38 8.04 7.14 6.00
N THR A 39 6.89 7.55 6.56
CA THR A 39 5.68 7.84 5.79
C THR A 39 5.89 8.99 4.81
N ARG A 40 6.53 10.10 5.22
CA ARG A 40 6.86 11.20 4.30
C ARG A 40 7.77 10.72 3.16
N ARG A 41 8.77 9.89 3.47
CA ARG A 41 9.65 9.29 2.45
C ARG A 41 8.86 8.40 1.47
N ARG A 42 7.90 7.61 1.96
CA ARG A 42 7.02 6.79 1.10
C ARG A 42 6.14 7.67 0.21
N LYS A 43 5.44 8.67 0.77
CA LYS A 43 4.61 9.63 0.02
C LYS A 43 5.41 10.31 -1.11
N GLN A 44 6.62 10.77 -0.80
CA GLN A 44 7.51 11.38 -1.79
C GLN A 44 7.93 10.41 -2.89
N SER A 45 8.29 9.17 -2.55
CA SER A 45 8.65 8.16 -3.56
C SER A 45 7.47 7.78 -4.46
N VAL A 46 6.24 7.74 -3.92
CA VAL A 46 5.03 7.52 -4.73
C VAL A 46 4.83 8.66 -5.72
N LYS A 47 4.97 9.91 -5.25
CA LYS A 47 4.87 11.11 -6.10
C LYS A 47 5.90 11.10 -7.23
N GLU A 48 7.17 10.84 -6.92
CA GLU A 48 8.24 10.76 -7.93
C GLU A 48 7.98 9.67 -8.98
N ARG A 49 7.47 8.50 -8.56
CA ARG A 49 7.12 7.41 -9.49
C ARG A 49 5.91 7.72 -10.34
N HIS A 50 4.95 8.48 -9.81
CA HIS A 50 3.80 8.97 -10.56
C HIS A 50 4.25 9.95 -11.64
N GLU A 51 5.09 10.92 -11.27
CA GLU A 51 5.65 11.92 -12.19
C GLU A 51 6.55 11.30 -13.27
N ALA A 52 7.31 10.26 -12.93
CA ALA A 52 8.18 9.54 -13.87
C ALA A 52 7.44 8.60 -14.84
N ARG A 53 6.18 8.26 -14.55
CA ARG A 53 5.32 7.47 -15.45
C ARG A 53 4.42 8.39 -16.26
N SER A 54 3.79 7.83 -17.32
CA SER A 54 2.68 8.52 -17.99
C SER A 54 1.63 8.84 -16.93
N GLN A 55 1.30 10.13 -16.76
CA GLN A 55 0.27 10.64 -15.83
C GLN A 55 -1.15 10.25 -16.27
N GLU A 56 -1.29 9.11 -16.94
CA GLU A 56 -2.54 8.51 -17.42
C GLU A 56 -3.53 8.26 -16.27
N PHE A 57 -3.01 8.07 -15.06
CA PHE A 57 -3.80 7.90 -13.84
C PHE A 57 -3.66 9.11 -12.93
N GLY A 58 -4.74 9.54 -12.29
CA GLY A 58 -4.68 10.58 -11.26
C GLY A 58 -3.81 10.16 -10.07
N MET A 59 -3.18 11.12 -9.39
CA MET A 59 -2.27 10.85 -8.25
C MET A 59 -2.97 10.04 -7.15
N ASP A 60 -4.25 10.29 -6.91
CA ASP A 60 -5.02 9.58 -5.90
C ASP A 60 -5.23 8.10 -6.27
N ASP A 61 -5.46 7.80 -7.55
CA ASP A 61 -5.62 6.42 -8.04
C ASP A 61 -4.29 5.68 -7.99
N PHE A 62 -3.20 6.36 -8.36
CA PHE A 62 -1.85 5.83 -8.28
C PHE A 62 -1.44 5.53 -6.83
N SER A 63 -1.76 6.42 -5.90
CA SER A 63 -1.49 6.25 -4.47
C SER A 63 -2.31 5.11 -3.89
N TRP A 64 -3.60 5.04 -4.20
CA TRP A 64 -4.46 3.93 -3.79
C TRP A 64 -3.96 2.59 -4.34
N ALA A 65 -3.63 2.50 -5.63
CA ALA A 65 -3.11 1.27 -6.23
C ALA A 65 -1.77 0.85 -5.62
N THR A 66 -0.88 1.81 -5.34
CA THR A 66 0.40 1.53 -4.67
C THR A 66 0.17 0.99 -3.26
N TRP A 67 -0.77 1.57 -2.52
CA TRP A 67 -1.15 1.09 -1.20
C TRP A 67 -1.80 -0.30 -1.22
N ILE A 68 -2.67 -0.59 -2.19
CA ILE A 68 -3.22 -1.94 -2.38
C ILE A 68 -2.09 -2.95 -2.54
N VAL A 69 -1.09 -2.64 -3.37
CA VAL A 69 0.07 -3.52 -3.54
C VAL A 69 0.86 -3.65 -2.24
N SER A 70 1.21 -2.55 -1.57
CA SER A 70 2.06 -2.63 -0.38
C SER A 70 1.39 -3.31 0.82
N SER A 71 0.07 -3.19 0.95
CA SER A 71 -0.71 -3.76 2.06
C SER A 71 -1.09 -5.22 1.88
N ARG A 72 -1.21 -5.70 0.64
CA ARG A 72 -1.77 -7.04 0.33
C ARG A 72 -0.83 -7.99 -0.40
N VAL A 73 0.32 -7.50 -0.88
CA VAL A 73 1.25 -8.34 -1.64
C VAL A 73 1.90 -9.40 -0.76
N LEU A 74 1.87 -10.64 -1.23
CA LEU A 74 2.57 -11.75 -0.63
C LEU A 74 3.87 -12.01 -1.40
N THR A 75 4.93 -12.30 -0.64
CA THR A 75 6.22 -12.72 -1.22
C THR A 75 6.25 -14.24 -1.23
N VAL A 76 6.12 -14.84 -2.40
CA VAL A 76 6.17 -16.29 -2.57
C VAL A 76 7.59 -16.70 -2.92
N GLN A 77 8.17 -17.57 -2.11
CA GLN A 77 9.46 -18.19 -2.41
C GLN A 77 9.29 -19.13 -3.60
N GLY A 78 10.17 -19.00 -4.60
CA GLY A 78 10.25 -19.97 -5.70
C GLY A 78 11.15 -21.14 -5.34
N ASP A 79 11.33 -22.04 -6.29
CA ASP A 79 12.27 -23.16 -6.15
C ASP A 79 13.72 -22.70 -6.01
N VAL A 80 14.62 -23.63 -5.66
CA VAL A 80 16.04 -23.36 -5.51
C VAL A 80 16.61 -22.72 -6.79
N GLY A 81 17.07 -21.48 -6.67
CA GLY A 81 17.62 -20.69 -7.78
C GLY A 81 16.66 -19.68 -8.39
N GLU A 82 15.37 -19.70 -8.04
CA GLU A 82 14.39 -18.70 -8.47
C GLU A 82 14.37 -17.46 -7.57
N ARG A 83 14.12 -16.29 -8.17
CA ARG A 83 13.87 -15.06 -7.39
C ARG A 83 12.47 -15.11 -6.77
N PRO A 84 12.29 -14.61 -5.53
CA PRO A 84 10.97 -14.50 -4.93
C PRO A 84 10.02 -13.67 -5.79
N LYS A 85 8.77 -14.13 -5.89
CA LYS A 85 7.72 -13.48 -6.68
C LYS A 85 6.80 -12.69 -5.74
N LYS A 86 6.29 -11.56 -6.24
CA LYS A 86 5.33 -10.71 -5.54
C LYS A 86 3.95 -10.94 -6.14
N LEU A 87 3.03 -11.51 -5.37
CA LEU A 87 1.72 -11.92 -5.85
C LEU A 87 0.61 -11.27 -5.01
N LEU A 88 -0.46 -10.85 -5.69
CA LEU A 88 -1.76 -10.66 -5.07
C LEU A 88 -2.51 -11.99 -5.19
N ILE A 89 -2.85 -12.61 -4.07
CA ILE A 89 -3.49 -13.94 -4.06
C ILE A 89 -4.93 -13.78 -3.57
N PRO A 90 -5.93 -13.86 -4.48
CA PRO A 90 -7.33 -13.74 -4.12
C PRO A 90 -7.73 -14.68 -2.98
N PHE A 91 -8.69 -14.23 -2.16
CA PHE A 91 -9.16 -14.89 -0.93
C PHE A 91 -8.14 -14.89 0.21
N ILE A 92 -6.87 -15.20 -0.06
CA ILE A 92 -5.82 -15.22 0.98
C ILE A 92 -5.53 -13.81 1.48
N ASP A 93 -5.45 -12.84 0.58
CA ASP A 93 -5.16 -11.44 0.92
C ASP A 93 -6.32 -10.72 1.66
N MET A 94 -7.47 -11.38 1.81
CA MET A 94 -8.61 -10.87 2.58
C MET A 94 -8.56 -11.27 4.06
N CYS A 95 -7.64 -12.16 4.44
CA CYS A 95 -7.44 -12.52 5.84
C CYS A 95 -6.68 -11.41 6.57
N ASN A 96 -7.19 -11.02 7.74
CA ASN A 96 -6.51 -10.09 8.63
C ASN A 96 -5.39 -10.78 9.40
N HIS A 97 -4.39 -10.00 9.81
CA HIS A 97 -3.38 -10.48 10.76
C HIS A 97 -3.95 -10.48 12.17
N ASP A 98 -3.87 -11.62 12.85
CA ASP A 98 -3.98 -11.73 14.30
C ASP A 98 -2.65 -12.22 14.86
N ARG A 99 -2.19 -11.60 15.95
CA ARG A 99 -0.93 -11.97 16.62
C ARG A 99 -1.02 -13.36 17.25
N GLY A 100 -2.24 -13.79 17.62
CA GLY A 100 -2.49 -15.03 18.34
C GLY A 100 -2.79 -16.25 17.48
N SER A 101 -2.95 -16.08 16.16
CA SER A 101 -3.28 -17.14 15.20
C SER A 101 -2.07 -17.62 14.40
#